data_AF-A0A354M089-F1
#
_entry.id   AF-A0A354M089-F1
#
_cell.length_a   1.000
_cell.length_b   1.000
_cell.length_c   1.000
_cell.angle_alpha   90.00
_cell.angle_beta   90.00
_cell.angle_gamma   90.00
#
_symmetry.space_group_name_H-M   'P 1'
#
loop_
_entity.id
_entity.type
_entity.pdbx_description
1 polymer ?
#
loop_
_entity_poly.entity_id
_entity_poly.type
_entity_poly.pdbx_seq_one_letter_code
_entity_poly.pdbx_strand_id
1 'polypeptide(L)'
;CRPRNAKLIQRYKYAKTISERQNQDNDYFSNLYENRPYLNLTEWSVSDVDADLDQVGLAGSPTKVKQIENVVFQAKESKKLSGNDTEIDELMKELIVNHT
;
A
#
# COMPACT_ATOMS: atom_id res chain seq x y z
N CYS A 1 17.86 -31.28 2.02
CA CYS A 1 16.44 -31.69 1.93
C CYS A 1 15.53 -30.50 2.19
N ARG A 2 14.43 -30.33 1.44
CA ARG A 2 13.42 -29.29 1.75
C ARG A 2 12.54 -29.74 2.92
N PRO A 3 12.11 -28.83 3.81
CA PRO A 3 11.29 -29.20 4.96
C PRO A 3 9.92 -29.72 4.52
N ARG A 4 9.40 -30.73 5.24
CA ARG A 4 8.15 -31.43 4.90
C ARG A 4 6.96 -30.47 4.78
N ASN A 5 6.94 -29.43 5.62
CA ASN A 5 5.89 -28.39 5.66
C ASN A 5 5.95 -27.45 4.44
N ALA A 6 7.07 -27.35 3.74
CA ALA A 6 7.18 -26.51 2.54
C ALA A 6 6.70 -27.20 1.26
N LYS A 7 6.33 -28.49 1.30
CA LYS A 7 5.94 -29.25 0.09
C LYS A 7 4.76 -28.60 -0.64
N LEU A 8 3.76 -28.13 0.10
CA LEU A 8 2.58 -27.48 -0.48
C LEU A 8 2.89 -26.08 -1.02
N ILE A 9 3.69 -25.29 -0.30
CA ILE A 9 4.13 -23.96 -0.76
C ILE A 9 4.96 -24.09 -2.05
N GLN A 10 5.86 -25.07 -2.11
CA GLN A 10 6.70 -25.29 -3.28
C GLN A 10 5.93 -25.79 -4.51
N ARG A 11 4.74 -26.40 -4.33
CA ARG A 11 3.87 -26.78 -5.46
C ARG A 11 3.48 -25.58 -6.30
N TYR A 12 3.26 -24.43 -5.67
CA TYR A 12 2.85 -23.18 -6.32
C TYR A 12 4.02 -22.23 -6.56
N LYS A 13 5.26 -22.70 -6.43
CA LYS A 13 6.43 -21.92 -6.80
C LYS A 13 6.35 -21.64 -8.31
N TYR A 14 6.31 -20.35 -8.67
CA TYR A 14 6.09 -19.82 -10.02
C TYR A 14 4.63 -19.68 -10.48
N ALA A 15 3.64 -19.84 -9.58
CA ALA A 15 2.28 -19.46 -9.92
C ALA A 15 2.21 -17.95 -10.23
N LYS A 16 1.58 -17.59 -11.35
CA LYS A 16 1.51 -16.21 -11.87
C LYS A 16 0.21 -15.97 -12.64
N THR A 17 -0.20 -14.71 -12.75
CA THR A 17 -1.29 -14.29 -13.64
C THR A 17 -0.81 -14.15 -15.10
N ILE A 18 -1.75 -13.95 -16.03
CA ILE A 18 -1.44 -13.75 -17.45
C ILE A 18 -0.67 -12.43 -17.62
N SER A 19 -1.09 -11.35 -16.94
CA SER A 19 -0.43 -10.04 -17.03
C SER A 19 1.01 -10.05 -16.52
N GLU A 20 1.29 -10.75 -15.42
CA GLU A 20 2.65 -10.88 -14.86
C GLU A 20 3.61 -11.68 -15.78
N ARG A 21 3.07 -12.47 -16.70
CA ARG A 21 3.84 -13.30 -17.64
C ARG A 21 4.18 -12.60 -18.94
N GLN A 22 3.49 -11.51 -19.29
CA GLN A 22 3.67 -10.82 -20.58
C GLN A 22 5.12 -10.38 -20.84
N ASN A 23 5.89 -10.11 -19.78
CA ASN A 23 7.28 -9.70 -19.87
C ASN A 23 8.28 -10.88 -19.79
N GLN A 24 7.81 -12.13 -19.75
CA GLN A 24 8.64 -13.32 -19.65
C GLN A 24 8.58 -14.17 -20.93
N ASP A 25 9.39 -13.81 -21.91
CA ASP A 25 9.69 -14.67 -23.06
C ASP A 25 10.78 -15.67 -22.68
N ASN A 26 10.37 -16.79 -22.08
CA ASN A 26 11.26 -17.90 -21.83
C ASN A 26 10.52 -19.23 -21.99
N ASP A 27 10.98 -20.02 -22.96
CA ASP A 27 10.41 -21.32 -23.32
C ASP A 27 10.27 -22.29 -22.13
N TYR A 28 11.14 -22.18 -21.13
CA TYR A 28 11.05 -22.99 -19.91
C TYR A 28 9.75 -22.75 -19.16
N PHE A 29 9.37 -21.48 -18.97
CA PHE A 29 8.18 -21.13 -18.21
C PHE A 29 6.91 -21.47 -19.00
N SER A 30 6.89 -21.25 -20.32
CA SER A 30 5.77 -21.64 -21.19
C SER A 30 5.44 -23.14 -21.05
N ASN A 31 6.44 -24.00 -21.21
CA ASN A 31 6.29 -25.45 -21.02
C ASN A 31 5.85 -25.81 -19.59
N LEU A 32 6.35 -25.10 -18.57
CA LEU A 32 5.97 -25.34 -17.18
C LEU A 32 4.48 -25.10 -16.95
N TYR A 33 3.92 -24.02 -17.51
CA TYR A 33 2.52 -23.65 -17.35
C TYR A 33 1.55 -24.55 -18.11
N GLU A 34 1.96 -25.06 -19.27
CA GLU A 34 1.20 -26.07 -20.02
C GLU A 34 1.10 -27.38 -19.24
N ASN A 35 2.22 -27.85 -18.68
CA ASN A 35 2.26 -29.09 -17.91
C ASN A 35 1.63 -28.96 -16.50
N ARG A 36 1.47 -27.73 -15.99
CA ARG A 36 0.96 -27.48 -14.64
C ARG A 36 -0.10 -26.38 -14.65
N PRO A 37 -1.35 -26.70 -15.07
CA PRO A 37 -2.42 -25.70 -15.18
C PRO A 37 -2.73 -24.96 -13.87
N TYR A 38 -2.52 -25.60 -12.72
CA TYR A 38 -2.71 -25.01 -11.39
C TYR A 38 -1.70 -23.90 -11.02
N LEU A 39 -0.70 -23.63 -11.86
CA LEU A 39 0.19 -22.47 -11.71
C LEU A 39 -0.36 -21.22 -12.40
N ASN A 40 -1.42 -21.35 -13.22
CA ASN A 40 -2.07 -20.21 -13.84
C ASN A 40 -3.10 -19.63 -12.86
N LEU A 41 -2.76 -18.48 -12.27
CA LEU A 41 -3.66 -17.76 -11.38
C LEU A 41 -4.71 -17.04 -12.21
N THR A 42 -5.97 -17.16 -11.80
CA THR A 42 -7.06 -16.39 -12.38
C THR A 42 -6.89 -14.92 -12.01
N GLU A 43 -6.90 -14.07 -13.02
CA GLU A 43 -6.89 -12.62 -12.88
C GLU A 43 -8.26 -12.11 -13.30
N TRP A 44 -8.82 -11.19 -12.52
CA TRP A 44 -10.08 -10.52 -12.85
C TRP A 44 -9.80 -9.08 -13.24
N SER A 45 -10.44 -8.69 -14.32
CA SER A 45 -10.45 -7.36 -14.91
C SER A 45 -11.80 -6.69 -14.70
N VAL A 46 -11.89 -5.42 -15.07
CA VAL A 46 -13.14 -4.64 -15.00
C VAL A 46 -14.27 -5.30 -15.81
N SER A 47 -13.94 -5.95 -16.93
CA SER A 47 -14.90 -6.71 -17.74
C SER A 47 -15.40 -7.99 -17.09
N ASP A 48 -14.68 -8.55 -16.11
CA ASP A 48 -15.09 -9.79 -15.44
C ASP A 48 -16.13 -9.56 -14.32
N VAL A 49 -16.37 -8.29 -13.95
CA VAL A 49 -17.23 -7.90 -12.83
C VAL A 49 -18.38 -6.95 -13.23
N ASP A 50 -18.63 -6.77 -14.52
CA ASP A 50 -19.66 -5.85 -15.06
C ASP A 50 -19.61 -4.44 -14.43
N ALA A 51 -18.40 -3.92 -14.21
CA ALA A 51 -18.21 -2.63 -13.58
C ALA A 51 -18.57 -1.47 -14.53
N ASP A 52 -19.29 -0.47 -14.00
CA ASP A 52 -19.61 0.76 -14.69
C ASP A 52 -18.33 1.61 -14.87
N LEU A 53 -17.89 1.78 -16.12
CA LEU A 53 -16.66 2.49 -16.47
C LEU A 53 -16.69 3.96 -16.04
N ASP A 54 -17.86 4.58 -15.98
CA ASP A 54 -18.01 5.98 -15.54
C ASP A 54 -17.78 6.12 -14.03
N GLN A 55 -17.84 5.02 -13.28
CA GLN A 55 -17.64 4.97 -11.82
C GLN A 55 -16.26 4.39 -11.41
N VAL A 56 -15.38 4.10 -12.37
CA VAL A 56 -14.05 3.53 -12.07
C VAL A 56 -12.96 4.61 -12.06
N GLY A 57 -12.03 4.47 -11.12
CA GLY A 57 -10.81 5.30 -11.04
C GLY A 57 -11.06 6.74 -10.60
N LEU A 58 -10.14 7.63 -10.97
CA LEU A 58 -10.22 9.05 -10.59
C LEU A 58 -11.41 9.76 -11.24
N ALA A 59 -11.79 9.37 -12.45
CA ALA A 59 -12.91 9.96 -13.17
C ALA A 59 -14.26 9.66 -12.50
N GLY A 60 -14.42 8.44 -11.99
CA GLY A 60 -15.62 8.01 -11.28
C GLY A 60 -15.66 8.36 -9.79
N SER A 61 -14.56 8.86 -9.21
CA SER A 61 -14.54 9.24 -7.80
C SER A 61 -15.31 10.54 -7.57
N PRO A 62 -16.31 10.57 -6.68
CA PRO A 62 -17.01 11.80 -6.31
C PRO A 62 -16.14 12.76 -5.49
N THR A 63 -15.01 12.27 -4.95
CA THR A 63 -14.08 13.06 -4.14
C THR A 63 -12.76 13.30 -4.90
N LYS A 64 -12.19 14.49 -4.72
CA LYS A 64 -10.88 14.87 -5.28
C LYS A 64 -9.95 15.33 -4.16
N VAL A 65 -8.72 14.83 -4.15
CA VAL A 65 -7.70 15.22 -3.17
C VAL A 65 -7.35 16.70 -3.37
N LYS A 66 -7.57 17.53 -2.35
CA LYS A 66 -7.28 18.97 -2.39
C LYS A 66 -5.81 19.27 -2.11
N GLN A 67 -5.24 18.61 -1.11
CA GLN A 67 -3.86 18.79 -0.67
C GLN A 67 -3.38 17.51 0.01
N ILE A 68 -2.10 17.19 -0.15
CA ILE A 68 -1.43 16.08 0.54
C ILE A 68 -0.42 16.70 1.49
N GLU A 69 -0.57 16.42 2.78
CA GLU A 69 0.36 16.88 3.81
C GLU A 69 1.14 15.69 4.37
N ASN A 70 2.47 15.77 4.32
CA ASN A 70 3.33 14.77 4.94
C ASN A 70 3.69 15.23 6.35
N VAL A 71 2.97 14.73 7.36
CA VAL A 71 3.23 15.06 8.76
C VAL A 71 4.31 14.13 9.30
N VAL A 72 5.55 14.62 9.30
CA VAL A 72 6.66 13.97 10.00
C VAL A 72 6.69 14.49 11.43
N PHE A 73 6.29 13.65 12.40
CA PHE A 73 6.44 13.99 13.81
C PHE A 73 7.94 14.08 14.15
N GLN A 74 8.46 15.31 14.22
CA GLN A 74 9.75 15.56 14.85
C GLN A 74 9.62 15.32 16.36
N ALA A 75 10.71 14.88 16.99
CA ALA A 75 10.71 14.55 18.42
C ALA A 75 10.14 15.71 19.24
N LYS A 76 9.05 15.43 19.96
CA LYS A 76 8.31 16.39 20.78
C LYS A 76 9.23 16.95 21.85
N GLU A 77 9.54 18.24 21.80
CA GLU A 77 10.26 18.91 22.88
C GLU A 77 9.44 18.77 24.17
N SER A 78 10.08 18.26 25.23
CA SER A 78 9.46 18.12 26.55
C SER A 78 10.01 19.23 27.44
N LYS A 79 9.27 20.33 27.56
CA LYS A 79 9.62 21.43 28.47
C LYS A 79 9.07 21.14 29.87
N LYS A 80 9.92 21.23 30.89
CA LYS A 80 9.50 21.18 32.30
C LYS A 80 9.36 22.60 32.79
N LEU A 81 8.14 22.98 33.16
CA LEU A 81 7.83 24.33 33.66
C LEU A 81 7.66 24.30 35.18
N SER A 82 8.00 25.40 35.82
CA SER A 82 7.70 25.72 37.21
C SER A 82 6.42 26.58 37.30
N GLY A 83 5.86 26.73 38.50
CA GLY A 83 4.68 27.57 38.73
C GLY A 83 4.97 29.08 38.81
N ASN A 84 6.11 29.54 38.30
CA ASN A 84 6.50 30.94 38.31
C ASN A 84 5.73 31.72 37.23
N ASP A 85 5.28 32.92 37.54
CA ASP A 85 4.45 33.77 36.67
C ASP A 85 5.10 34.02 35.31
N THR A 86 6.43 34.14 35.26
CA THR A 86 7.17 34.36 34.01
C THR A 86 7.11 33.15 33.07
N GLU A 87 7.21 31.94 33.61
CA GLU A 87 7.17 30.71 32.80
C GLU A 87 5.75 30.42 32.28
N ILE A 88 4.73 30.81 33.06
CA ILE A 88 3.33 30.73 32.65
C ILE A 88 3.02 31.75 31.55
N ASP A 89 3.50 32.99 31.66
CA ASP A 89 3.31 34.03 30.63
C ASP A 89 3.99 33.66 29.30
N GLU A 90 5.20 33.10 29.37
CA GLU A 90 5.90 32.57 28.18
C GLU A 90 5.13 31.41 27.53
N LEU A 91 4.61 30.46 28.33
CA LEU A 91 3.78 29.36 27.81
C LEU A 91 2.53 29.89 27.10
N MET A 92 1.85 30.89 27.68
CA MET A 92 0.65 31.48 27.08
C MET A 92 0.95 32.14 25.73
N LYS A 93 2.07 32.86 25.61
CA LYS A 93 2.50 33.46 24.34
C LYS A 93 2.81 32.40 23.29
N GLU A 94 3.51 31.34 23.67
CA GLU A 94 3.86 30.24 22.79
C GLU A 94 2.63 29.50 22.25
N LEU A 95 1.63 29.24 23.10
CA LEU A 95 0.37 28.60 22.71
C LEU A 95 -0.46 29.46 21.75
N ILE A 96 -0.50 30.78 21.96
CA ILE A 96 -1.23 31.70 21.08
C ILE A 96 -0.60 31.71 19.69
N VAL A 97 0.73 31.81 19.59
CA VAL A 97 1.44 31.88 18.31
C VAL A 97 1.24 30.60 17.48
N ASN A 98 1.25 29.42 18.11
CA ASN A 98 1.13 28.14 17.39
C ASN A 98 -0.30 27.83 16.89
N HIS A 99 -1.31 28.58 17.33
CA HIS A 99 -2.72 28.34 16.99
C HIS A 99 -3.35 29.45 16.11
N THR A 100 -2.58 30.45 15.69
CA THR A 100 -2.93 31.43 14.64
C THR A 100 -2.15 31.17 13.37
#